data_AF-A0A7S0XNI4-F1
#
_entry.id   AF-A0A7S0XNI4-F1
#
_cell.length_a   1.000
_cell.length_b   1.000
_cell.length_c   1.000
_cell.angle_alpha   90.00
_cell.angle_beta   90.00
_cell.angle_gamma   90.00
#
_symmetry.space_group_name_H-M   'P 1'
#
loop_
_entity.id
_entity.type
_entity.pdbx_description
1 polymer ?
#
loop_
_entity_poly.entity_id
_entity_poly.type
_entity_poly.pdbx_seq_one_letter_code
_entity_poly.pdbx_strand_id
1 'polypeptide(L)'
;MQENELNEIKSAIDQTHSTTTPQTQRKQLYDYLDQQLRDDAKCKQMGFYFIALQEDRYRLFGYHCIRKIAKKWGSMCKPDKDELKQLSMALFEFKYFDKHDAAQYNNALLKQKISELIVMLMCAAWPGEWPDLLTQLLAIAGQNPISLEMLFIVLKDLYFQCGDSGPMTEKRKKRIKDELMKQGAQILQIFEATLMRCYQQIFMQHNTSNQVPMNILRRCLESMPRYLNQFPLKGILESQILIGLAKILQSVAQTSSNSNVPSCYDDY
;
A
#
# COMPACT_ATOMS: atom_id res chain seq x y z
N MET A 1 17.51 2.44 -24.23
CA MET A 1 18.48 1.54 -23.55
C MET A 1 18.67 0.30 -24.40
N GLN A 2 19.89 -0.20 -24.54
CA GLN A 2 20.18 -1.38 -25.38
C GLN A 2 19.87 -2.68 -24.61
N GLU A 3 19.50 -3.75 -25.30
CA GLU A 3 19.13 -5.04 -24.67
C GLU A 3 20.28 -5.67 -23.87
N ASN A 4 21.51 -5.56 -24.38
CA ASN A 4 22.72 -6.05 -23.69
C ASN A 4 22.91 -5.40 -22.32
N GLU A 5 22.70 -4.09 -22.24
CA GLU A 5 22.82 -3.31 -21.00
C GLU A 5 21.76 -3.71 -19.97
N LEU A 6 20.54 -3.99 -20.41
CA LEU A 6 19.48 -4.53 -19.54
C LEU A 6 19.83 -5.91 -18.99
N ASN A 7 20.46 -6.77 -19.79
CA ASN A 7 20.89 -8.10 -19.36
C ASN A 7 22.05 -8.04 -18.36
N GLU A 8 22.98 -7.09 -18.52
CA GLU A 8 24.04 -6.85 -17.53
C GLU A 8 23.45 -6.42 -16.18
N ILE A 9 22.49 -5.50 -16.18
CA ILE A 9 21.83 -5.04 -14.95
C ILE A 9 21.03 -6.18 -14.30
N LYS A 10 20.32 -7.00 -15.08
CA LYS A 10 19.64 -8.19 -14.55
C LYS A 10 20.62 -9.14 -13.86
N SER A 11 21.73 -9.45 -14.53
CA SER A 11 22.78 -10.31 -13.96
C SER A 11 23.35 -9.73 -12.67
N ALA A 12 23.58 -8.41 -12.61
CA ALA A 12 24.03 -7.75 -11.39
C ALA A 12 22.99 -7.88 -10.26
N ILE A 13 21.70 -7.67 -10.54
CA ILE A 13 20.62 -7.86 -9.56
C ILE A 13 20.59 -9.32 -9.08
N ASP A 14 20.62 -10.29 -9.97
CA ASP A 14 20.63 -11.72 -9.62
C ASP A 14 21.79 -12.06 -8.68
N GLN A 15 22.99 -11.58 -9.00
CA GLN A 15 24.18 -11.81 -8.18
C GLN A 15 24.12 -11.10 -6.83
N THR A 16 23.48 -9.93 -6.71
CA THR A 16 23.32 -9.27 -5.39
C THR A 16 22.41 -10.05 -4.46
N HIS A 17 21.40 -10.73 -5.01
CA HIS A 17 20.44 -11.55 -4.29
C HIS A 17 20.87 -13.02 -4.12
N SER A 18 21.95 -13.45 -4.79
CA SER A 18 22.50 -14.80 -4.64
C SER A 18 23.14 -15.02 -3.27
N THR A 19 22.90 -16.19 -2.68
CA THR A 19 23.53 -16.64 -1.43
C THR A 19 25.00 -17.04 -1.62
N THR A 20 25.43 -17.31 -2.86
CA THR A 20 26.79 -17.75 -3.18
C THR A 20 27.75 -16.60 -3.48
N THR A 21 27.23 -15.38 -3.72
CA THR A 21 28.08 -14.22 -4.04
C THR A 21 28.79 -13.70 -2.77
N PRO A 22 30.13 -13.57 -2.78
CA PRO A 22 30.89 -13.01 -1.66
C PRO A 22 30.49 -11.57 -1.33
N GLN A 23 30.58 -11.18 -0.06
CA GLN A 23 30.14 -9.86 0.41
C GLN A 23 30.88 -8.68 -0.26
N THR A 24 32.17 -8.85 -0.56
CA THR A 24 32.98 -7.85 -1.28
C THR A 24 32.48 -7.63 -2.70
N GLN A 25 32.20 -8.71 -3.43
CA GLN A 25 31.61 -8.65 -4.77
C GLN A 25 30.19 -8.09 -4.74
N ARG A 26 29.37 -8.49 -3.75
CA ARG A 26 28.03 -7.95 -3.56
C ARG A 26 28.05 -6.42 -3.38
N LYS A 27 29.01 -5.90 -2.62
CA LYS A 27 29.20 -4.44 -2.46
C LYS A 27 29.54 -3.76 -3.79
N GLN A 28 30.48 -4.32 -4.57
CA GLN A 28 30.85 -3.79 -5.89
C GLN A 28 29.66 -3.78 -6.86
N LEU A 29 28.80 -4.79 -6.81
CA LEU A 29 27.59 -4.85 -7.62
C LEU A 29 26.57 -3.77 -7.20
N TYR A 30 26.39 -3.51 -5.90
CA TYR A 30 25.56 -2.39 -5.45
C TYR A 30 26.13 -1.04 -5.93
N ASP A 31 27.44 -0.84 -5.83
CA ASP A 31 28.09 0.38 -6.31
C ASP A 31 27.91 0.55 -7.84
N TYR A 32 28.02 -0.54 -8.62
CA TYR A 32 27.74 -0.53 -10.05
C TYR A 32 26.28 -0.17 -10.35
N LEU A 33 25.32 -0.80 -9.67
CA LEU A 33 23.90 -0.51 -9.83
C LEU A 33 23.61 0.97 -9.52
N ASP A 34 24.12 1.50 -8.41
CA ASP A 34 23.96 2.91 -8.03
C ASP A 34 24.55 3.89 -9.06
N GLN A 35 25.66 3.51 -9.71
CA GLN A 35 26.22 4.29 -10.83
C GLN A 35 25.26 4.35 -12.02
N GLN A 36 24.59 3.24 -12.36
CA GLN A 36 23.59 3.22 -13.44
C GLN A 36 22.42 4.15 -13.15
N LEU A 37 22.10 4.39 -11.88
CA LEU A 37 20.99 5.25 -11.46
C LEU A 37 21.32 6.75 -11.49
N ARG A 38 22.55 7.17 -11.84
CA ARG A 38 22.95 8.59 -11.79
C ARG A 38 22.25 9.46 -12.84
N ASP A 39 22.00 8.90 -14.01
CA ASP A 39 21.22 9.54 -15.08
C ASP A 39 19.73 9.33 -14.82
N ASP A 40 18.97 10.43 -14.73
CA ASP A 40 17.53 10.40 -14.46
C ASP A 40 16.73 9.77 -15.60
N ALA A 41 17.09 10.04 -16.86
CA ALA A 41 16.38 9.48 -18.00
C ALA A 41 16.56 7.96 -18.06
N LYS A 42 17.80 7.50 -17.80
CA LYS A 42 18.10 6.08 -17.70
C LYS A 42 17.43 5.43 -16.49
N CYS A 43 17.49 6.08 -15.33
CA CYS A 43 16.85 5.60 -14.10
C CYS A 43 15.34 5.46 -14.29
N LYS A 44 14.68 6.42 -14.96
CA LYS A 44 13.28 6.30 -15.35
C LYS A 44 13.06 5.09 -16.25
N GLN A 45 13.77 4.95 -17.37
CA GLN A 45 13.61 3.81 -18.29
C GLN A 45 13.78 2.45 -17.58
N MET A 46 14.79 2.32 -16.73
CA MET A 46 15.00 1.11 -15.92
C MET A 46 13.85 0.88 -14.95
N GLY A 47 13.38 1.93 -14.28
CA GLY A 47 12.25 1.84 -13.35
C GLY A 47 11.00 1.26 -14.00
N PHE A 48 10.61 1.79 -15.15
CA PHE A 48 9.45 1.30 -15.92
C PHE A 48 9.65 -0.13 -16.43
N TYR A 49 10.86 -0.47 -16.89
CA TYR A 49 11.16 -1.81 -17.39
C TYR A 49 11.13 -2.88 -16.28
N PHE A 50 11.91 -2.68 -15.22
CA PHE A 50 12.10 -3.70 -14.18
C PHE A 50 10.87 -3.90 -13.30
N ILE A 51 10.04 -2.86 -13.11
CA ILE A 51 8.82 -2.98 -12.31
C ILE A 51 7.73 -3.82 -12.99
N ALA A 52 7.79 -3.96 -14.31
CA ALA A 52 6.87 -4.78 -15.09
C ALA A 52 7.27 -6.26 -15.14
N LEU A 53 8.47 -6.62 -14.67
CA LEU A 53 8.92 -8.01 -14.60
C LEU A 53 8.22 -8.75 -13.45
N GLN A 54 8.12 -10.08 -13.55
CA GLN A 54 7.37 -10.89 -12.58
C GLN A 54 8.10 -11.10 -11.26
N GLU A 55 9.43 -11.13 -11.28
CA GLU A 55 10.23 -11.52 -10.12
C GLU A 55 10.41 -10.35 -9.15
N ASP A 56 10.16 -10.58 -7.86
CA ASP A 56 10.13 -9.52 -6.84
C ASP A 56 11.44 -8.73 -6.74
N ARG A 57 12.59 -9.37 -6.93
CA ARG A 57 13.90 -8.69 -6.89
C ARG A 57 14.00 -7.62 -7.99
N TYR A 58 13.50 -7.90 -9.18
CA TYR A 58 13.43 -6.92 -10.27
C TYR A 58 12.42 -5.82 -9.97
N ARG A 59 11.23 -6.18 -9.46
CA ARG A 59 10.21 -5.18 -9.08
C ARG A 59 10.70 -4.21 -8.02
N LEU A 60 11.42 -4.72 -7.01
CA LEU A 60 12.00 -3.90 -5.95
C LEU A 60 13.08 -2.96 -6.48
N PHE A 61 13.90 -3.41 -7.43
CA PHE A 61 14.86 -2.56 -8.12
C PHE A 61 14.14 -1.49 -8.97
N GLY A 62 13.13 -1.88 -9.75
CA GLY A 62 12.30 -0.97 -10.53
C GLY A 62 11.64 0.09 -9.64
N TYR A 63 11.06 -0.34 -8.51
CA TYR A 63 10.54 0.56 -7.48
C TYR A 63 11.59 1.55 -6.96
N HIS A 64 12.80 1.08 -6.66
CA HIS A 64 13.87 1.95 -6.17
C HIS A 64 14.17 3.07 -7.20
N CYS A 65 14.24 2.72 -8.48
CA CYS A 65 14.41 3.68 -9.57
C CYS A 65 13.25 4.68 -9.61
N ILE A 66 12.01 4.20 -9.66
CA ILE A 66 10.81 5.04 -9.72
C ILE A 66 10.70 5.97 -8.51
N ARG A 67 11.01 5.48 -7.31
CA ARG A 67 11.05 6.28 -6.09
C ARG A 67 12.08 7.41 -6.18
N LYS A 68 13.25 7.17 -6.78
CA LYS A 68 14.28 8.20 -6.99
C LYS A 68 13.77 9.30 -7.92
N ILE A 69 13.08 8.93 -9.00
CA ILE A 69 12.46 9.88 -9.93
C ILE A 69 11.32 10.64 -9.26
N ALA A 70 10.43 9.96 -8.53
CA ALA A 70 9.29 10.57 -7.85
C ALA A 70 9.69 11.66 -6.83
N LYS A 71 10.85 11.53 -6.18
CA LYS A 71 11.40 12.57 -5.29
C LYS A 71 11.70 13.89 -6.00
N LYS A 72 11.86 13.87 -7.32
CA LYS A 72 12.10 15.05 -8.16
C LYS A 72 10.80 15.62 -8.76
N TRP A 73 9.63 15.24 -8.24
CA TRP A 73 8.32 15.68 -8.74
C TRP A 73 8.24 17.17 -9.08
N GLY A 74 8.75 18.05 -8.21
CA GLY A 74 8.68 19.50 -8.40
C GLY A 74 9.41 20.01 -9.65
N SER A 75 10.45 19.32 -10.10
CA SER A 75 11.24 19.68 -11.29
C SER A 75 10.92 18.84 -12.53
N MET A 76 10.01 17.86 -12.42
CA MET A 76 9.64 17.00 -13.54
C MET A 76 8.77 17.75 -14.56
N CYS A 77 8.97 17.44 -15.84
CA CYS A 77 8.10 17.95 -16.90
C CYS A 77 6.73 17.25 -16.86
N LYS A 78 5.72 17.87 -17.48
CA LYS A 78 4.34 17.36 -17.45
C LYS A 78 4.21 15.93 -18.02
N PRO A 79 4.80 15.58 -19.18
CA PRO A 79 4.77 14.21 -19.69
C PRO A 79 5.30 13.18 -18.69
N ASP A 80 6.44 13.46 -18.05
CA ASP A 80 7.01 12.54 -17.07
C ASP A 80 6.13 12.37 -15.83
N LYS A 81 5.48 13.46 -15.39
CA LYS A 81 4.49 13.39 -14.30
C LYS A 81 3.32 12.50 -14.71
N ASP A 82 2.77 12.68 -15.90
CA ASP A 82 1.61 11.92 -16.37
C ASP A 82 1.92 10.42 -16.51
N GLU A 83 3.10 10.06 -17.01
CA GLU A 83 3.55 8.66 -17.03
C GLU A 83 3.70 8.07 -15.62
N LEU A 84 4.28 8.83 -14.68
CA LEU A 84 4.42 8.38 -13.29
C LEU A 84 3.06 8.23 -12.59
N LYS A 85 2.10 9.11 -12.89
CA LYS A 85 0.70 8.96 -12.43
C LYS A 85 0.13 7.64 -12.92
N GLN A 86 0.19 7.38 -14.22
CA GLN A 86 -0.33 6.14 -14.83
C GLN A 86 0.31 4.89 -14.22
N LEU A 87 1.65 4.88 -14.09
CA LEU A 87 2.38 3.77 -13.48
C LEU A 87 1.93 3.54 -12.04
N SER A 88 1.81 4.61 -11.24
CA SER A 88 1.41 4.51 -9.84
C SER A 88 0.00 3.93 -9.67
N MET A 89 -0.95 4.33 -10.52
CA MET A 89 -2.31 3.78 -10.51
C MET A 89 -2.31 2.32 -10.96
N ALA A 90 -1.52 1.96 -11.98
CA ALA A 90 -1.37 0.58 -12.43
C ALA A 90 -0.76 -0.33 -11.35
N LEU A 91 0.18 0.17 -10.54
CA LEU A 91 0.72 -0.55 -9.38
C LEU A 91 -0.32 -0.72 -8.28
N PHE A 92 -1.10 0.31 -7.98
CA PHE A 92 -2.18 0.25 -6.99
C PHE A 92 -3.30 -0.73 -7.39
N GLU A 93 -3.55 -0.85 -8.69
CA GLU A 93 -4.45 -1.86 -9.29
C GLU A 93 -3.84 -3.26 -9.38
N PHE A 94 -2.54 -3.41 -9.08
CA PHE A 94 -1.78 -4.65 -9.27
C PHE A 94 -1.81 -5.16 -10.73
N LYS A 95 -1.80 -4.28 -11.72
CA LYS A 95 -1.85 -4.65 -13.16
C LYS A 95 -0.68 -5.49 -13.65
N TYR A 96 0.49 -5.37 -13.02
CA TYR A 96 1.71 -6.09 -13.40
C TYR A 96 1.85 -7.47 -12.73
N PHE A 97 0.88 -7.86 -11.92
CA PHE A 97 0.92 -9.07 -11.11
C PHE A 97 0.20 -10.20 -11.81
N ASP A 98 0.75 -11.41 -11.71
CA ASP A 98 0.06 -12.59 -12.22
C ASP A 98 -1.19 -12.85 -11.37
N LYS A 99 -2.37 -12.86 -11.98
CA LYS A 99 -3.66 -13.15 -11.33
C LYS A 99 -3.72 -14.55 -10.73
N HIS A 100 -2.87 -15.46 -11.20
CA HIS A 100 -2.80 -16.84 -10.73
C HIS A 100 -1.78 -17.04 -9.61
N ASP A 101 -0.94 -16.04 -9.32
CA ASP A 101 0.08 -16.12 -8.28
C ASP A 101 -0.34 -15.39 -7.00
N ALA A 102 -0.98 -16.13 -6.10
CA ALA A 102 -1.41 -15.64 -4.79
C ALA A 102 -0.24 -15.15 -3.90
N ALA A 103 0.99 -15.62 -4.13
CA ALA A 103 2.14 -15.22 -3.32
C ALA A 103 2.53 -13.76 -3.59
N GLN A 104 2.44 -13.32 -4.85
CA GLN A 104 2.78 -11.94 -5.21
C GLN A 104 1.83 -10.93 -4.55
N TYR A 105 0.54 -11.26 -4.45
CA TYR A 105 -0.45 -10.40 -3.78
C TYR A 105 -0.28 -10.36 -2.25
N ASN A 106 0.38 -11.36 -1.65
CA ASN A 106 0.64 -11.41 -0.21
C ASN A 106 2.02 -10.87 0.18
N ASN A 107 2.81 -10.39 -0.79
CA ASN A 107 4.11 -9.81 -0.51
C ASN A 107 3.97 -8.47 0.24
N ALA A 108 4.18 -8.52 1.56
CA ALA A 108 4.08 -7.35 2.44
C ALA A 108 5.10 -6.25 2.11
N LEU A 109 6.32 -6.63 1.69
CA LEU A 109 7.36 -5.67 1.33
C LEU A 109 6.96 -4.87 0.08
N LEU A 110 6.42 -5.55 -0.93
CA LEU A 110 5.99 -4.91 -2.16
C LEU A 110 4.78 -3.98 -1.94
N LYS A 111 3.80 -4.42 -1.15
CA LYS A 111 2.69 -3.57 -0.68
C LYS A 111 3.19 -2.33 0.05
N GLN A 112 4.14 -2.48 0.97
CA GLN A 112 4.75 -1.36 1.67
C GLN A 112 5.43 -0.38 0.69
N LYS A 113 6.15 -0.89 -0.32
CA LYS A 113 6.79 -0.05 -1.34
C LYS A 113 5.76 0.70 -2.17
N ILE A 114 4.73 0.03 -2.68
CA ILE A 114 3.67 0.69 -3.45
C ILE A 114 2.98 1.78 -2.60
N SER A 115 2.65 1.49 -1.33
CA SER A 115 2.08 2.49 -0.41
C SER A 115 2.98 3.71 -0.26
N GLU A 116 4.29 3.50 -0.03
CA GLU A 116 5.25 4.59 0.09
C GLU A 116 5.28 5.49 -1.16
N LEU A 117 5.24 4.92 -2.37
CA LEU A 117 5.17 5.70 -3.61
C LEU A 117 3.85 6.48 -3.73
N ILE A 118 2.71 5.84 -3.49
CA ILE A 118 1.40 6.50 -3.57
C ILE A 118 1.34 7.66 -2.57
N VAL A 119 1.73 7.44 -1.32
CA VAL A 119 1.73 8.49 -0.29
C VAL A 119 2.71 9.61 -0.65
N MET A 120 3.89 9.29 -1.18
CA MET A 120 4.84 10.31 -1.66
C MET A 120 4.20 11.20 -2.74
N LEU A 121 3.49 10.60 -3.70
CA LEU A 121 2.79 11.33 -4.75
C LEU A 121 1.57 12.11 -4.21
N MET A 122 0.83 11.57 -3.25
CA MET A 122 -0.24 12.31 -2.56
C MET A 122 0.32 13.56 -1.87
N CYS A 123 1.42 13.42 -1.13
CA CYS A 123 2.08 14.52 -0.44
C CYS A 123 2.66 15.57 -1.41
N ALA A 124 3.10 15.16 -2.60
CA ALA A 124 3.64 16.06 -3.62
C ALA A 124 2.54 16.75 -4.46
N ALA A 125 1.53 16.02 -4.91
CA ALA A 125 0.59 16.46 -5.95
C ALA A 125 -0.85 16.66 -5.46
N TRP A 126 -1.37 15.86 -4.52
CA TRP A 126 -2.77 15.93 -4.09
C TRP A 126 -2.98 16.92 -2.94
N PRO A 127 -3.99 17.81 -2.94
CA PRO A 127 -5.10 17.89 -3.90
C PRO A 127 -4.92 18.93 -5.02
N GLY A 128 -3.71 19.45 -5.23
CA GLY A 128 -3.46 20.54 -6.19
C GLY A 128 -3.28 20.05 -7.63
N GLU A 129 -2.10 19.53 -7.95
CA GLU A 129 -1.73 19.08 -9.32
C GLU A 129 -2.41 17.77 -9.73
N TRP A 130 -3.00 17.06 -8.76
CA TRP A 130 -3.73 15.82 -8.98
C TRP A 130 -4.95 15.78 -8.06
N PRO A 131 -6.02 16.55 -8.37
CA PRO A 131 -7.13 16.77 -7.45
C PRO A 131 -7.99 15.52 -7.17
N ASP A 132 -8.11 14.64 -8.17
CA ASP A 132 -8.96 13.45 -8.16
C ASP A 132 -8.26 12.18 -7.68
N LEU A 133 -6.99 12.26 -7.27
CA LEU A 133 -6.19 11.10 -6.84
C LEU A 133 -6.90 10.22 -5.79
N LEU A 134 -7.38 10.82 -4.69
CA LEU A 134 -8.05 10.04 -3.65
C LEU A 134 -9.33 9.37 -4.17
N THR A 135 -10.12 10.06 -4.99
CA THR A 135 -11.35 9.49 -5.59
C THR A 135 -11.03 8.33 -6.53
N GLN A 136 -9.96 8.42 -7.32
CA GLN A 136 -9.50 7.31 -8.16
C GLN A 136 -9.07 6.10 -7.31
N LEU A 137 -8.31 6.32 -6.23
CA LEU A 137 -7.88 5.24 -5.32
C LEU A 137 -9.09 4.55 -4.66
N LEU A 138 -10.08 5.33 -4.21
CA LEU A 138 -11.33 4.81 -3.65
C LEU A 138 -12.11 3.98 -4.67
N ALA A 139 -12.23 4.46 -5.92
CA ALA A 139 -12.93 3.75 -6.98
C ALA A 139 -12.27 2.40 -7.31
N ILE A 140 -10.94 2.37 -7.42
CA ILE A 140 -10.18 1.14 -7.66
C ILE A 140 -10.29 0.17 -6.48
N ALA A 141 -10.18 0.67 -5.26
CA ALA A 141 -10.34 -0.12 -4.05
C ALA A 141 -11.72 -0.80 -3.97
N GLY A 142 -12.77 -0.17 -4.51
CA GLY A 142 -14.10 -0.77 -4.62
C GLY A 142 -14.18 -1.99 -5.55
N GLN A 143 -13.24 -2.15 -6.48
CA GLN A 143 -13.29 -3.19 -7.52
C GLN A 143 -12.52 -4.46 -7.16
N ASN A 144 -11.45 -4.34 -6.36
CA ASN A 144 -10.56 -5.47 -6.04
C ASN A 144 -10.22 -5.50 -4.53
N PRO A 145 -10.42 -6.64 -3.84
CA PRO A 145 -10.03 -6.83 -2.43
C PRO A 145 -8.57 -6.46 -2.10
N ILE A 146 -7.63 -6.71 -3.02
CA ILE A 146 -6.21 -6.42 -2.79
C ILE A 146 -5.96 -4.90 -2.82
N SER A 147 -6.57 -4.19 -3.77
CA SER A 147 -6.52 -2.72 -3.83
C SER A 147 -7.24 -2.09 -2.63
N LEU A 148 -8.30 -2.73 -2.11
CA LEU A 148 -8.94 -2.32 -0.86
C LEU A 148 -8.01 -2.45 0.35
N GLU A 149 -7.31 -3.57 0.48
CA GLU A 149 -6.28 -3.74 1.51
C GLU A 149 -5.20 -2.64 1.38
N MET A 150 -4.73 -2.39 0.14
CA MET A 150 -3.75 -1.35 -0.14
C MET A 150 -4.22 0.05 0.19
N LEU A 151 -5.50 0.37 -0.07
CA LEU A 151 -6.07 1.65 0.29
C LEU A 151 -5.90 1.91 1.80
N PHE A 152 -6.20 0.93 2.65
CA PHE A 152 -6.06 1.10 4.10
C PHE A 152 -4.60 1.27 4.53
N ILE A 153 -3.65 0.62 3.84
CA ILE A 153 -2.22 0.84 4.07
C ILE A 153 -1.85 2.29 3.68
N VAL A 154 -2.30 2.77 2.51
CA VAL A 154 -2.07 4.14 2.04
C VAL A 154 -2.67 5.17 2.99
N LEU A 155 -3.92 4.99 3.45
CA LEU A 155 -4.58 5.87 4.41
C LEU A 155 -3.82 5.92 5.74
N LYS A 156 -3.41 4.76 6.26
CA LYS A 156 -2.58 4.67 7.47
C LYS A 156 -1.29 5.46 7.32
N ASP A 157 -0.59 5.28 6.20
CA ASP A 157 0.73 5.88 5.96
C ASP A 157 0.63 7.37 5.64
N LEU A 158 -0.40 7.81 4.91
CA LEU A 158 -0.69 9.22 4.64
C LEU A 158 -0.93 9.99 5.93
N TYR A 159 -1.71 9.43 6.85
CA TYR A 159 -1.92 10.04 8.15
C TYR A 159 -0.61 10.26 8.89
N PHE A 160 0.29 9.26 8.88
CA PHE A 160 1.60 9.36 9.53
C PHE A 160 2.45 10.49 8.91
N GLN A 161 2.45 10.63 7.58
CA GLN A 161 3.15 11.73 6.90
C GLN A 161 2.55 13.11 7.22
N CYS A 162 1.26 13.17 7.54
CA CYS A 162 0.56 14.41 7.92
C CYS A 162 0.60 14.71 9.43
N GLY A 163 1.24 13.84 10.22
CA GLY A 163 1.44 14.04 11.66
C GLY A 163 2.46 15.13 11.98
N ASP A 164 2.60 15.44 13.26
CA ASP A 164 3.42 16.57 13.73
C ASP A 164 4.92 16.38 13.39
N SER A 165 5.40 15.14 13.36
CA SER A 165 6.78 14.78 12.98
C SER A 165 7.02 14.57 11.48
N GLY A 166 6.01 14.78 10.63
CA GLY A 166 6.12 14.56 9.19
C GLY A 166 7.05 15.58 8.49
N PRO A 167 7.72 15.21 7.39
CA PRO A 167 8.69 16.06 6.67
C PRO A 167 8.06 17.22 5.89
N MET A 168 6.75 17.40 5.99
CA MET A 168 5.97 18.35 5.19
C MET A 168 5.79 19.68 5.90
N THR A 169 5.62 20.77 5.15
CA THR A 169 5.29 22.07 5.73
C THR A 169 3.89 22.07 6.35
N GLU A 170 3.68 22.82 7.43
CA GLU A 170 2.37 22.91 8.11
C GLU A 170 1.24 23.36 7.18
N LYS A 171 1.53 24.29 6.25
CA LYS A 171 0.56 24.70 5.21
C LYS A 171 0.13 23.52 4.34
N ARG A 172 1.07 22.64 3.97
CA ARG A 172 0.77 21.47 3.14
C ARG A 172 0.01 20.41 3.93
N LYS A 173 0.43 20.11 5.16
CA LYS A 173 -0.29 19.21 6.07
C LYS A 173 -1.74 19.66 6.27
N LYS A 174 -1.95 20.95 6.55
CA LYS A 174 -3.29 21.53 6.70
C LYS A 174 -4.14 21.35 5.45
N ARG A 175 -3.63 21.66 4.26
CA ARG A 175 -4.37 21.46 2.99
C ARG A 175 -4.82 20.02 2.77
N ILE A 176 -3.95 19.06 3.08
CA ILE A 176 -4.27 17.63 2.94
C ILE A 176 -5.32 17.22 3.98
N LYS A 177 -5.17 17.64 5.24
CA LYS A 177 -6.17 17.39 6.30
C LYS A 177 -7.53 18.00 5.92
N ASP A 178 -7.57 19.25 5.49
CA ASP A 178 -8.80 19.93 5.08
C ASP A 178 -9.51 19.18 3.93
N GLU A 179 -8.75 18.66 2.96
CA GLU A 179 -9.33 17.88 1.87
C GLU A 179 -9.78 16.48 2.31
N LEU A 180 -9.04 15.82 3.21
CA LEU A 180 -9.49 14.57 3.83
C LEU A 180 -10.81 14.76 4.59
N MET A 181 -10.99 15.90 5.26
CA MET A 181 -12.24 16.22 5.95
C MET A 181 -13.41 16.38 4.97
N LYS A 182 -13.21 17.02 3.82
CA LYS A 182 -14.24 17.14 2.77
C LYS A 182 -14.67 15.78 2.23
N GLN A 183 -13.71 14.87 2.08
CA GLN A 183 -13.96 13.50 1.61
C GLN A 183 -14.31 12.53 2.76
N GLY A 184 -14.50 13.05 3.99
CA GLY A 184 -14.69 12.24 5.19
C GLY A 184 -15.89 11.29 5.11
N ALA A 185 -16.99 11.72 4.48
CA ALA A 185 -18.17 10.86 4.29
C ALA A 185 -17.86 9.63 3.43
N GLN A 186 -17.10 9.79 2.33
CA GLN A 186 -16.70 8.68 1.46
C GLN A 186 -15.73 7.74 2.17
N ILE A 187 -14.80 8.30 2.95
CA ILE A 187 -13.84 7.51 3.75
C ILE A 187 -14.59 6.72 4.84
N LEU A 188 -15.54 7.34 5.54
CA LEU A 188 -16.38 6.64 6.52
C LEU A 188 -17.20 5.52 5.87
N GLN A 189 -17.78 5.77 4.69
CA GLN A 189 -18.54 4.79 3.94
C GLN A 189 -17.70 3.56 3.56
N ILE A 190 -16.43 3.76 3.14
CA ILE A 190 -15.57 2.62 2.81
C ILE A 190 -15.14 1.83 4.05
N PHE A 191 -14.90 2.49 5.18
CA PHE A 191 -14.68 1.82 6.46
C PHE A 191 -15.88 0.97 6.87
N GLU A 192 -17.07 1.56 6.84
CA GLU A 192 -18.33 0.90 7.14
C GLU A 192 -18.57 -0.32 6.25
N ALA A 193 -18.53 -0.14 4.93
CA ALA A 193 -18.79 -1.20 3.96
C ALA A 193 -17.80 -2.35 4.13
N THR A 194 -16.53 -2.03 4.44
CA THR A 194 -15.49 -3.03 4.69
C THR A 194 -15.76 -3.83 5.97
N LEU A 195 -16.07 -3.15 7.08
CA LEU A 195 -16.39 -3.83 8.34
C LEU A 195 -17.55 -4.81 8.16
N MET A 196 -18.63 -4.37 7.52
CA MET A 196 -19.82 -5.18 7.29
C MET A 196 -19.54 -6.37 6.36
N ARG A 197 -18.79 -6.15 5.27
CA ARG A 197 -18.38 -7.21 4.34
C ARG A 197 -17.49 -8.24 5.01
N CYS A 198 -16.45 -7.81 5.72
CA CYS A 198 -15.54 -8.72 6.43
C CYS A 198 -16.28 -9.48 7.53
N TYR A 199 -17.20 -8.82 8.24
CA TYR A 199 -18.06 -9.49 9.24
C TYR A 199 -18.86 -10.64 8.62
N GLN A 200 -19.55 -10.37 7.51
CA GLN A 200 -20.33 -11.40 6.79
C GLN A 200 -19.44 -12.56 6.32
N GLN A 201 -18.29 -12.26 5.72
CA GLN A 201 -17.40 -13.28 5.15
C GLN A 201 -16.69 -14.14 6.22
N ILE A 202 -16.22 -13.53 7.29
CA ILE A 202 -15.44 -14.24 8.32
C ILE A 202 -16.36 -15.00 9.27
N PHE A 203 -17.39 -14.31 9.81
CA PHE A 203 -18.17 -14.83 10.93
C PHE A 203 -19.49 -15.49 10.50
N MET A 204 -20.21 -14.92 9.52
CA MET A 204 -21.49 -15.53 9.09
C MET A 204 -21.30 -16.71 8.12
N GLN A 205 -20.28 -16.63 7.26
CA GLN A 205 -19.95 -17.71 6.31
C GLN A 205 -18.93 -18.72 6.88
N HIS A 206 -18.53 -18.57 8.15
CA HIS A 206 -17.52 -19.40 8.83
C HIS A 206 -16.21 -19.57 8.03
N ASN A 207 -15.83 -18.56 7.25
CA ASN A 207 -14.65 -18.63 6.38
C ASN A 207 -13.39 -18.12 7.10
N THR A 208 -13.17 -18.61 8.33
CA THR A 208 -12.08 -18.17 9.22
C THR A 208 -10.69 -18.55 8.72
N SER A 209 -10.60 -19.48 7.78
CA SER A 209 -9.35 -19.88 7.11
C SER A 209 -8.94 -18.93 5.98
N ASN A 210 -9.84 -18.06 5.50
CA ASN A 210 -9.53 -17.15 4.40
C ASN A 210 -8.72 -15.93 4.88
N GLN A 211 -7.47 -15.86 4.45
CA GLN A 211 -6.53 -14.81 4.84
C GLN A 211 -6.87 -13.44 4.24
N VAL A 212 -7.56 -13.38 3.09
CA VAL A 212 -7.86 -12.12 2.40
C VAL A 212 -8.78 -11.19 3.22
N PRO A 213 -10.01 -11.60 3.62
CA PRO A 213 -10.88 -10.75 4.42
C PRO A 213 -10.29 -10.44 5.80
N MET A 214 -9.50 -11.37 6.38
CA MET A 214 -8.78 -11.14 7.64
C MET A 214 -7.73 -10.04 7.51
N ASN A 215 -6.93 -10.05 6.45
CA ASN A 215 -5.93 -9.03 6.18
C ASN A 215 -6.59 -7.67 5.93
N ILE A 216 -7.66 -7.62 5.12
CA ILE A 216 -8.43 -6.41 4.87
C ILE A 216 -9.01 -5.85 6.18
N LEU A 217 -9.63 -6.70 7.00
CA LEU A 217 -10.18 -6.28 8.28
C LEU A 217 -9.09 -5.72 9.19
N ARG A 218 -7.94 -6.39 9.29
CA ARG A 218 -6.79 -5.93 10.06
C ARG A 218 -6.35 -4.53 9.61
N ARG A 219 -6.14 -4.31 8.30
CA ARG A 219 -5.69 -3.01 7.78
C ARG A 219 -6.76 -1.91 7.96
N CYS A 220 -8.02 -2.27 7.80
CA CYS A 220 -9.16 -1.39 8.10
C CYS A 220 -9.12 -0.91 9.56
N LEU A 221 -9.01 -1.84 10.52
CA LEU A 221 -8.93 -1.53 11.95
C LEU A 221 -7.65 -0.77 12.34
N GLU A 222 -6.51 -1.03 11.68
CA GLU A 222 -5.26 -0.30 11.93
C GLU A 222 -5.30 1.16 11.47
N SER A 223 -6.04 1.45 10.38
CA SER A 223 -6.12 2.79 9.80
C SER A 223 -7.22 3.65 10.44
N MET A 224 -8.35 3.05 10.78
CA MET A 224 -9.58 3.73 11.21
C MET A 224 -9.46 4.68 12.42
N PRO A 225 -8.79 4.33 13.56
CA PRO A 225 -8.79 5.18 14.76
C PRO A 225 -8.29 6.60 14.50
N ARG A 226 -7.31 6.73 13.59
CA ARG A 226 -6.70 7.99 13.20
C ARG A 226 -7.68 8.92 12.50
N TYR A 227 -8.57 8.36 11.68
CA TYR A 227 -9.59 9.10 10.96
C TYR A 227 -10.81 9.40 11.83
N LEU A 228 -11.23 8.45 12.67
CA LEU A 228 -12.32 8.69 13.63
C LEU A 228 -11.99 9.82 14.62
N ASN A 229 -10.72 9.97 15.00
CA ASN A 229 -10.29 11.07 15.87
C ASN A 229 -10.30 12.45 15.18
N GLN A 230 -10.34 12.50 13.84
CA GLN A 230 -10.32 13.76 13.10
C GLN A 230 -11.69 14.13 12.52
N PHE A 231 -12.52 13.15 12.19
CA PHE A 231 -13.81 13.38 11.56
C PHE A 231 -14.87 13.88 12.54
N PRO A 232 -15.90 14.62 12.05
CA PRO A 232 -16.94 15.15 12.91
C PRO A 232 -17.71 14.01 13.57
N LEU A 233 -17.88 14.09 14.89
CA LEU A 233 -18.57 13.05 15.68
C LEU A 233 -19.96 12.72 15.12
N LYS A 234 -20.71 13.73 14.65
CA LYS A 234 -22.01 13.54 14.02
C LYS A 234 -21.95 12.53 12.85
N GLY A 235 -20.98 12.67 11.95
CA GLY A 235 -20.83 11.76 10.81
C GLY A 235 -20.42 10.34 11.24
N ILE A 236 -19.68 10.21 12.33
CA ILE A 236 -19.32 8.90 12.90
C ILE A 236 -20.56 8.22 13.49
N LEU A 237 -21.37 8.95 14.25
CA LEU A 237 -22.59 8.45 14.88
C LEU A 237 -23.69 8.10 13.87
N GLU A 238 -23.75 8.81 12.75
CA GLU A 238 -24.69 8.53 11.65
C GLU A 238 -24.24 7.35 10.76
N SER A 239 -22.96 6.96 10.82
CA SER A 239 -22.42 5.79 10.10
C SER A 239 -22.72 4.46 10.80
N GLN A 240 -22.62 3.35 10.08
CA GLN A 240 -22.74 2.01 10.67
C GLN A 240 -21.42 1.48 11.25
N ILE A 241 -20.38 2.31 11.39
CA ILE A 241 -19.06 1.88 11.90
C ILE A 241 -19.16 1.28 13.30
N LEU A 242 -19.84 1.96 14.23
CA LEU A 242 -19.99 1.48 15.61
C LEU A 242 -20.76 0.15 15.66
N ILE A 243 -21.77 -0.01 14.81
CA ILE A 243 -22.55 -1.25 14.68
C ILE A 243 -21.66 -2.37 14.13
N GLY A 244 -20.87 -2.09 13.09
CA GLY A 244 -19.91 -3.04 12.51
C GLY A 244 -18.87 -3.52 13.53
N LEU A 245 -18.30 -2.59 14.30
CA LEU A 245 -17.35 -2.92 15.38
C LEU A 245 -18.00 -3.77 16.47
N ALA A 246 -19.20 -3.41 16.92
CA ALA A 246 -19.93 -4.17 17.94
C ALA A 246 -20.21 -5.61 17.48
N LYS A 247 -20.63 -5.79 16.23
CA LYS A 247 -20.88 -7.12 15.63
C LYS A 247 -19.63 -7.99 15.60
N ILE A 248 -18.48 -7.42 15.18
CA ILE A 248 -17.21 -8.14 15.16
C ILE A 248 -16.80 -8.56 16.57
N LEU A 249 -16.89 -7.66 17.56
CA LEU A 249 -16.55 -7.97 18.95
C LEU A 249 -17.45 -9.06 19.54
N GLN A 250 -18.76 -9.01 19.28
CA GLN A 250 -19.71 -10.03 19.72
C GLN A 250 -19.39 -11.40 19.12
N SER A 251 -19.10 -11.48 17.83
CA SER A 251 -18.75 -12.75 17.19
C SER A 251 -17.41 -13.31 17.67
N VAL A 252 -16.41 -12.45 17.93
CA VAL A 252 -15.14 -12.88 18.55
C VAL A 252 -15.38 -13.47 19.94
N ALA A 253 -16.19 -12.81 20.78
CA ALA A 253 -16.52 -13.31 22.11
C ALA A 253 -17.22 -14.68 22.07
N GLN A 254 -18.16 -14.87 21.14
CA GLN A 254 -18.87 -16.14 20.93
C GLN A 254 -17.95 -17.28 20.45
N THR A 255 -16.97 -16.98 19.58
CA THR A 255 -15.98 -17.98 19.17
C THR A 255 -15.05 -18.41 20.32
N SER A 256 -14.65 -17.47 21.20
CA SER A 256 -13.79 -17.75 22.35
C SER A 256 -14.48 -18.57 23.43
N SER A 257 -15.80 -18.41 23.58
CA SER A 257 -16.62 -19.21 24.51
C SER A 257 -16.90 -20.64 24.03
N ASN A 258 -16.78 -20.90 22.72
CA ASN A 258 -17.00 -22.23 22.12
C ASN A 258 -15.71 -23.06 21.96
N SER A 259 -14.54 -22.45 22.10
CA SER A 259 -13.27 -23.17 22.25
C SER A 259 -13.17 -23.70 23.69
N ASN A 260 -13.79 -24.86 23.94
CA ASN A 260 -13.53 -25.68 25.13
C ASN A 260 -12.02 -25.98 25.18
N VAL A 261 -11.33 -25.33 26.10
CA VAL A 261 -10.02 -25.73 26.59
C VAL A 261 -10.18 -27.15 27.16
N PRO A 262 -9.40 -28.16 26.74
CA PRO A 262 -9.35 -29.41 27.47
C PRO A 262 -8.87 -29.08 28.88
N SER A 263 -9.71 -29.34 29.87
CA SER A 263 -9.33 -29.31 31.28
C SER A 263 -8.23 -30.34 31.50
N CYS A 264 -6.97 -29.92 31.37
CA CYS A 264 -5.84 -30.65 31.94
C CYS A 264 -5.83 -30.40 33.44
N TYR A 265 -6.80 -30.95 34.15
CA TYR A 265 -6.75 -31.20 35.58
C TYR A 265 -7.71 -32.34 35.86
N ASP A 266 -7.13 -33.54 35.90
CA ASP A 266 -7.51 -34.63 36.82
C ASP A 266 -6.35 -35.63 36.79
N ASP A 267 -5.63 -35.69 37.92
CA ASP A 267 -4.99 -36.87 38.54
C ASP A 267 -3.75 -36.45 39.36
N TYR A 268 -4.01 -36.05 40.62
CA TYR A 268 -3.20 -36.40 41.80
C TYR A 268 -4.10 -36.41 43.04
#